data_AF-A0A821JAI3-F1
#
_entry.id   AF-A0A821JAI3-F1
#
_cell.length_a   1.000
_cell.length_b   1.000
_cell.length_c   1.000
_cell.angle_alpha   90.00
_cell.angle_beta   90.00
_cell.angle_gamma   90.00
#
_symmetry.space_group_name_H-M   'P 1'
#
loop_
_entity.id
_entity.type
_entity.pdbx_description
1 polymer ?
#
loop_
_entity_poly.entity_id
_entity_poly.type
_entity_poly.pdbx_seq_one_letter_code
_entity_poly.pdbx_strand_id
1 'polypeptide(L)' 'MAALASGADQAYIYEEPFTIKDLIDDVDHLRKKMEGNLKRGLLLRNEMANEHYTTDFITNLLQEEGKGVFSARSNVLGHM' A
#
# COMPACT_ATOMS: atom_id res chain seq x y z
N MET A 1 -11.82 8.81 2.39
CA MET A 1 -11.50 9.97 3.26
C MET A 1 -10.40 9.70 4.30
N ALA A 2 -10.28 8.49 4.87
CA ALA A 2 -9.23 8.16 5.84
C ALA A 2 -7.80 8.47 5.33
N ALA A 3 -7.53 8.17 4.06
CA ALA A 3 -6.24 8.41 3.41
C ALA A 3 -5.79 9.87 3.46
N LEU A 4 -6.71 10.80 3.15
CA LEU A 4 -6.45 12.24 3.17
C LEU A 4 -6.17 12.72 4.59
N ALA A 5 -6.94 12.24 5.56
CA ALA A 5 -6.78 12.62 6.97
C ALA A 5 -5.49 12.04 7.58
N SER A 6 -5.07 10.85 7.17
CA SER A 6 -3.86 10.20 7.67
C SER A 6 -2.59 10.58 6.89
N GLY A 7 -2.71 11.30 5.78
CA GLY A 7 -1.60 11.52 4.85
C GLY A 7 -1.05 10.20 4.30
N ALA A 8 -1.93 9.25 3.98
CA ALA A 8 -1.53 8.00 3.34
C ALA A 8 -0.94 8.28 1.96
N ASP A 9 0.08 7.51 1.60
CA ASP A 9 0.73 7.56 0.28
C ASP A 9 -0.20 7.07 -0.82
N GLN A 10 -1.02 6.05 -0.51
CA GLN A 10 -1.95 5.48 -1.47
C GLN A 10 -3.18 4.90 -0.79
N ALA A 11 -4.32 4.91 -1.50
CA ALA A 11 -5.55 4.27 -1.06
C ALA A 11 -6.25 3.48 -2.19
N TYR A 12 -6.35 2.17 -2.03
CA TYR A 12 -7.08 1.31 -2.96
C TYR A 12 -8.56 1.23 -2.58
N ILE A 13 -9.44 1.57 -3.51
CA ILE A 13 -10.90 1.58 -3.35
C ILE A 13 -11.57 0.83 -4.50
N TYR A 14 -12.85 0.45 -4.34
CA TYR A 14 -13.57 -0.33 -5.35
C TYR A 14 -13.95 0.51 -6.57
N GLU A 15 -14.28 1.78 -6.34
CA GLU A 15 -14.75 2.72 -7.34
C GLU A 15 -13.66 3.16 -8.33
N GLU A 16 -12.39 2.94 -7.96
CA GLU A 16 -11.22 3.24 -8.78
C GLU A 16 -10.45 1.95 -9.05
N PRO A 17 -10.72 1.27 -10.19
CA PRO A 17 -10.07 0.03 -10.53
C PRO A 17 -8.56 0.22 -10.67
N PHE A 18 -7.80 -0.67 -10.05
CA PHE A 18 -6.35 -0.70 -10.13
C PHE A 18 -5.88 -2.06 -10.63
N THR A 19 -4.72 -2.04 -11.27
CA THR A 19 -4.07 -3.19 -11.88
C THR A 19 -2.77 -3.52 -11.14
N ILE A 20 -2.14 -4.63 -11.52
CA ILE A 20 -0.83 -4.98 -10.98
C ILE A 20 0.24 -3.94 -11.31
N LYS A 21 0.10 -3.19 -12.42
CA LYS A 21 1.05 -2.15 -12.80
C LYS A 21 1.01 -0.99 -11.81
N ASP A 22 -0.19 -0.59 -11.40
CA ASP A 22 -0.37 0.48 -10.42
C ASP A 22 0.26 0.09 -9.07
N LEU A 23 0.12 -1.17 -8.64
CA LEU A 23 0.77 -1.69 -7.44
C LEU A 23 2.31 -1.65 -7.54
N ILE A 24 2.87 -1.98 -8.70
CA ILE A 24 4.32 -1.94 -8.93
C ILE A 24 4.82 -0.49 -8.94
N ASP A 25 4.09 0.42 -9.57
CA ASP A 25 4.43 1.85 -9.58
C ASP A 25 4.42 2.44 -8.16
N ASP A 26 3.46 2.03 -7.32
CA ASP A 26 3.40 2.39 -5.91
C ASP A 26 4.59 1.85 -5.11
N VAL A 27 5.04 0.62 -5.38
CA VAL A 27 6.25 0.06 -4.77
C VAL A 27 7.48 0.89 -5.14
N ASP A 28 7.65 1.20 -6.42
CA ASP A 28 8.77 2.01 -6.91
C ASP A 28 8.75 3.42 -6.32
N HIS A 29 7.56 4.00 -6.16
CA HIS A 29 7.38 5.26 -5.47
C HIS A 29 7.87 5.20 -4.02
N LEU A 30 7.47 4.15 -3.28
CA LEU A 30 7.91 3.94 -1.90
C LEU A 30 9.42 3.71 -1.81
N ARG A 31 10.01 2.94 -2.71
CA ARG A 31 11.47 2.71 -2.74
C ARG A 31 12.23 4.03 -2.85
N LYS A 32 11.84 4.87 -3.81
CA LYS A 32 12.42 6.22 -3.99
C LYS A 32 12.20 7.10 -2.75
N LYS A 33 11.01 7.03 -2.14
CA LYS A 33 10.68 7.79 -0.93
C LYS A 33 11.61 7.44 0.24
N MET A 34 12.06 6.18 0.36
CA MET A 34 12.97 5.74 1.43
C MET A 34 14.40 6.28 1.30
N GLU A 35 14.80 6.74 0.13
CA GLU A 35 16.10 7.41 -0.08
C GLU A 35 16.10 8.83 0.51
N GLY A 36 14.92 9.44 0.67
CA GLY A 36 14.76 10.76 1.25
C GLY A 36 14.81 10.79 2.79
N ASN A 37 14.42 11.94 3.35
CA ASN A 37 14.39 12.14 4.80
C ASN A 37 13.21 11.43 5.49
N LEU A 38 12.13 11.13 4.76
CA LEU A 38 10.89 10.62 5.31
C LEU A 38 10.72 9.13 5.01
N LYS A 39 11.37 8.30 5.82
CA LYS A 39 11.50 6.85 5.62
C LYS A 39 10.31 6.06 6.17
N ARG A 40 9.10 6.45 5.75
CA ARG A 40 7.85 5.79 6.14
C ARG A 40 6.81 5.87 5.01
N GLY A 41 6.06 4.79 4.86
CA GLY A 41 4.95 4.68 3.92
C GLY A 41 3.68 4.24 4.63
N LEU A 42 2.52 4.77 4.21
CA LEU A 42 1.22 4.30 4.68
C LEU A 42 0.31 4.05 3.47
N LEU A 43 -0.16 2.81 3.33
CA LEU A 43 -1.09 2.42 2.30
C LEU A 43 -2.39 1.97 2.96
N LEU A 44 -3.51 2.47 2.44
CA LEU A 44 -4.83 2.04 2.85
C LEU A 44 -5.45 1.19 1.75
N ARG A 45 -6.18 0.16 2.15
CA ARG A 45 -6.94 -0.68 1.23
C ARG A 45 -8.33 -0.83 1.80
N ASN A 46 -9.34 -0.44 1.03
CA ASN A 46 -10.71 -0.80 1.34
C ASN A 46 -10.87 -2.32 1.24
N GLU A 47 -11.64 -2.91 2.15
CA GLU A 47 -11.78 -4.37 2.26
C GLU A 47 -12.39 -5.03 1.02
N MET A 48 -13.22 -4.29 0.28
CA MET A 48 -13.89 -4.72 -0.95
C MET A 48 -13.27 -4.11 -2.22
N ALA A 49 -12.08 -3.49 -2.12
CA ALA A 49 -11.45 -2.82 -3.27
C ALA A 49 -11.19 -3.76 -4.46
N ASN A 50 -10.82 -5.02 -4.17
CA ASN A 50 -10.60 -6.06 -5.16
C ASN A 50 -10.62 -7.44 -4.49
N GLU A 51 -11.19 -8.44 -5.15
CA GLU A 51 -11.30 -9.82 -4.63
C GLU A 51 -9.94 -10.55 -4.60
N HIS A 52 -9.08 -10.31 -5.58
CA HIS A 52 -7.80 -11.01 -5.73
C HIS A 52 -6.61 -10.23 -5.16
N TYR A 53 -6.64 -8.91 -5.24
CA TYR A 53 -5.64 -8.03 -4.62
C TYR A 53 -6.01 -7.77 -3.17
N THR A 54 -5.87 -8.84 -2.37
CA THR A 54 -6.12 -8.84 -0.94
C THR A 54 -5.04 -8.08 -0.18
N THR A 55 -5.33 -7.73 1.07
CA THR A 55 -4.33 -7.13 1.99
C THR A 55 -3.07 -7.99 2.07
N ASP A 56 -3.22 -9.31 2.11
CA ASP A 56 -2.08 -10.24 2.19
C ASP A 56 -1.26 -10.24 0.91
N PHE A 57 -1.92 -10.25 -0.26
CA PHE A 57 -1.25 -10.17 -1.56
C PHE A 57 -0.41 -8.88 -1.67
N ILE A 58 -1.02 -7.73 -1.38
CA ILE A 58 -0.35 -6.43 -1.47
C ILE A 58 0.81 -6.35 -0.46
N THR A 59 0.63 -6.88 0.75
CA THR A 59 1.68 -6.89 1.77
C THR A 59 2.87 -7.75 1.34
N ASN A 60 2.61 -8.94 0.81
CA ASN A 60 3.66 -9.85 0.34
C ASN A 60 4.40 -9.24 -0.86
N LEU A 61 3.69 -8.60 -1.79
CA LEU A 61 4.28 -7.89 -2.92
C LEU A 61 5.23 -6.79 -2.42
N LEU A 62 4.77 -5.93 -1.51
CA LEU A 62 5.60 -4.87 -0.92
C LEU A 62 6.81 -5.41 -0.16
N GLN A 63 6.65 -6.53 0.55
CA GLN A 63 7.75 -7.17 1.26
C GLN A 63 8.81 -7.72 0.30
N GLU A 64 8.40 -8.38 -0.78
CA GLU A 64 9.31 -8.99 -1.75
C GLU A 64 10.04 -7.94 -2.58
N GLU A 65 9.28 -7.01 -3.18
CA GLU A 65 9.83 -5.97 -4.05
C GLU A 65 10.51 -4.84 -3.27
N GLY A 66 10.20 -4.70 -1.97
CA GLY A 66 10.85 -3.76 -1.05
C GLY A 66 12.12 -4.29 -0.39
N LYS A 67 12.52 -5.55 -0.63
CA LYS A 67 13.68 -6.17 0.02
C LYS A 67 14.95 -5.32 -0.11
N GLY A 68 15.64 -5.16 1.01
CA GLY A 68 16.86 -4.35 1.10
C GLY A 68 16.63 -2.84 1.21
N VAL A 69 15.38 -2.37 1.05
CA VAL A 69 15.02 -0.94 1.18
C VAL A 69 14.09 -0.70 2.36
N PHE A 70 13.00 -1.46 2.48
CA PHE A 70 12.03 -1.34 3.58
C PHE A 70 11.37 -2.68 3.92
N SER A 71 10.64 -2.71 5.03
CA SER A 71 9.77 -3.83 5.42
C SER A 71 8.32 -3.35 5.51
N ALA A 72 7.37 -4.15 5.01
CA ALA A 72 5.94 -3.85 5.12
C ALA A 72 5.26 -4.72 6.21
N ARG A 73 4.22 -4.16 6.84
CA ARG A 73 3.32 -4.85 7.78
C ARG A 73 1.89 -4.46 7.46
N SER A 74 0.97 -5.41 7.56
CA SER A 74 -0.47 -5.17 7.44
C SER A 74 -1.12 -5.07 8.82
N ASN A 75 -2.19 -4.28 8.91
CA ASN A 75 -3.12 -4.26 10.02
C ASN A 75 -4.55 -4.19 9.46
N VAL A 76 -5.41 -5.11 9.90
CA VAL A 76 -6.85 -5.09 9.59
C VAL A 76 -7.56 -4.52 10.81
N LEU A 77 -8.13 -3.32 10.68
CA LEU A 77 -8.71 -2.58 11.81
C LEU A 77 -9.93 -3.28 12.42
N GLY A 78 -10.73 -3.96 11.60
CA GLY A 78 -11.95 -4.61 12.04
C GLY A 78 -13.02 -3.60 12.50
N HIS A 79 -13.89 -4.04 13.40
CA HIS A 79 -15.13 -3.34 13.80
C HIS A 79 -14.95 -2.34 14.96
N MET A 80 -13.76 -1.79 15.19
CA MET A 80 -13.50 -0.92 16.35
C MET A 80 -14.33 0.36 16.35
#